data_AF-A0A7C4UZN6-F1
#
_entry.id   AF-A0A7C4UZN6-F1
#
_cell.length_a   1.000
_cell.length_b   1.000
_cell.length_c   1.000
_cell.angle_alpha   90.00
_cell.angle_beta   90.00
_cell.angle_gamma   90.00
#
_symmetry.space_group_name_H-M   'P 1'
#
loop_
_entity.id
_entity.type
_entity.pdbx_description
1 polymer ?
#
loop_
_entity_poly.entity_id
_entity_poly.type
_entity_poly.pdbx_seq_one_letter_code
_entity_poly.pdbx_strand_id
1 'polypeptide(L)' 'MMILKCPSCSSYGLLPGCSCGKVRVTVVPPKYSPQDKYGSYRRKYKEMHA' A
#
# COMPACT_ATOMS: atom_id res chain seq x y z
N MET A 1 7.56 0.31 15.29
CA MET A 1 8.03 -0.75 14.37
C MET A 1 7.00 -0.94 13.26
N MET A 2 7.43 -1.07 12.00
CA MET A 2 6.52 -1.19 10.86
C MET A 2 6.58 -2.60 10.30
N ILE A 3 5.41 -3.26 10.22
CA ILE A 3 5.27 -4.56 9.57
C ILE A 3 5.07 -4.33 8.07
N LEU A 4 5.83 -5.05 7.25
CA LEU A 4 5.72 -5.06 5.79
C LEU A 4 5.12 -6.38 5.31
N LYS A 5 4.44 -6.37 4.16
CA LYS A 5 3.93 -7.56 3.48
C LYS A 5 4.36 -7.57 2.03
N CYS A 6 4.75 -8.74 1.53
CA CYS A 6 4.99 -8.91 0.10
C CYS A 6 3.65 -9.00 -0.65
N PRO A 7 3.40 -8.16 -1.67
CA PRO A 7 2.17 -8.26 -2.46
C PRO A 7 2.12 -9.51 -3.35
N SER A 8 3.25 -10.18 -3.59
CA SER A 8 3.31 -11.37 -4.46
C SER A 8 3.06 -12.69 -3.76
N CYS A 9 3.66 -12.89 -2.60
CA CYS A 9 3.59 -14.16 -1.86
C CYS A 9 2.90 -14.03 -0.50
N SER A 10 2.41 -12.84 -0.16
CA SER A 10 1.74 -12.52 1.10
C SER A 10 2.54 -12.73 2.39
N SER A 11 3.86 -12.99 2.31
CA SER A 11 4.72 -13.11 3.48
C SER A 11 4.92 -11.77 4.20
N TYR A 12 4.98 -11.82 5.52
CA TYR A 12 5.25 -10.67 6.38
C TYR A 12 6.76 -10.57 6.69
N GLY A 13 7.22 -9.37 7.02
CA GLY A 13 8.59 -9.15 7.45
C GLY A 13 8.85 -7.72 7.88
N LEU A 14 10.04 -7.49 8.43
CA LEU A 14 10.50 -6.15 8.85
C LEU A 14 11.42 -5.51 7.79
N LEU A 15 11.96 -6.33 6.87
CA LEU A 15 12.88 -5.88 5.83
C LEU A 15 12.16 -5.71 4.48
N PRO A 16 12.57 -4.73 3.65
CA PRO A 16 12.01 -4.50 2.32
C PRO A 16 12.21 -5.69 1.37
N GLY A 17 13.35 -6.39 1.44
CA GLY A 17 13.64 -7.51 0.54
C GLY A 17 12.85 -8.77 0.90
N CYS A 18 12.01 -9.27 0.01
CA CYS A 18 11.35 -10.57 0.17
C CYS A 18 12.17 -11.71 -0.45
N SER A 19 12.09 -12.90 0.15
CA SER A 19 12.72 -14.13 -0.37
C SER A 19 12.21 -14.55 -1.75
N CYS A 20 11.04 -14.06 -2.19
CA CYS A 20 10.51 -14.30 -3.53
C CYS A 20 11.04 -13.31 -4.59
N GLY A 21 12.03 -12.48 -4.24
CA GLY A 21 12.64 -11.49 -5.14
C GLY A 21 11.89 -10.16 -5.32
N LYS A 22 10.71 -10.00 -4.69
CA LYS A 22 9.94 -8.73 -4.73
C LYS A 22 10.14 -7.90 -3.47
N VAL A 23 9.73 -6.63 -3.52
CA VAL A 23 9.80 -5.70 -2.40
C VAL A 23 8.53 -5.82 -1.53
N ARG A 24 8.71 -5.90 -0.21
CA ARG A 24 7.61 -5.81 0.77
C ARG A 24 7.19 -4.36 0.94
N VAL A 25 5.89 -4.15 1.06
CA VAL A 25 5.27 -2.82 1.21
C VAL A 25 4.58 -2.71 2.57
N THR A 26 4.30 -1.48 2.98
CA THR A 26 3.58 -1.17 4.21
C THR A 26 2.21 -1.84 4.22
N VAL A 27 1.92 -2.62 5.26
CA VAL A 27 0.59 -3.28 5.40
C VAL A 27 -0.47 -2.30 5.87
N VAL A 28 -0.04 -1.32 6.66
CA VAL A 28 -0.94 -0.33 7.24
C VAL A 28 -1.50 0.54 6.13
N PRO A 29 -2.83 0.63 5.98
CA PRO A 29 -3.44 1.47 4.97
C PRO A 29 -3.20 2.96 5.28
N PRO A 30 -3.30 3.85 4.27
CA PRO A 30 -3.32 5.29 4.50
C PRO A 30 -4.42 5.67 5.51
N LYS A 31 -4.11 6.58 6.43
CA LYS A 31 -5.08 7.08 7.42
C LYS A 31 -6.21 7.85 6.72
N TYR A 32 -7.43 7.69 7.21
CA TYR A 32 -8.57 8.48 6.78
C TYR A 32 -8.50 9.90 7.35
N SER A 33 -8.91 10.89 6.55
CA SER A 33 -9.12 12.28 6.97
C SER A 33 -10.49 12.74 6.46
N PRO A 34 -11.36 13.31 7.30
CA PRO A 34 -12.65 13.84 6.87
C PRO A 34 -12.52 14.93 5.79
N GLN A 35 -11.46 15.73 5.83
CA GLN A 35 -11.22 16.81 4.87
C GLN A 35 -10.78 16.29 3.50
N ASP A 36 -10.13 15.12 3.43
CA ASP A 36 -9.68 14.43 2.22
C ASP A 36 -9.30 15.36 1.04
N LYS A 37 -8.30 16.21 1.23
CA LYS A 37 -7.90 17.26 0.28
C LYS A 37 -7.69 16.75 -1.15
N TYR A 38 -7.26 15.49 -1.31
CA TYR A 38 -6.98 14.86 -2.60
C TYR A 38 -8.06 13.86 -3.05
N GLY A 39 -9.24 13.87 -2.42
CA GLY A 39 -10.32 12.92 -2.68
C GLY A 39 -10.90 12.97 -4.09
N SER A 40 -10.93 14.15 -4.72
CA SER A 40 -11.35 14.31 -6.11
C SER A 40 -10.39 13.62 -7.08
N TYR A 41 -9.08 13.84 -6.90
CA TYR A 41 -8.03 13.22 -7.71
C TYR A 41 -8.00 11.70 -7.53
N ARG A 42 -8.09 11.21 -6.29
CA ARG A 42 -8.10 9.77 -5.99
C ARG A 42 -9.28 9.06 -6.66
N ARG A 43 -10.46 9.68 -6.71
CA ARG A 43 -11.66 9.13 -7.37
C ARG A 43 -11.51 9.10 -8.89
N LYS A 44 -11.12 10.23 -9.51
CA LYS A 44 -10.86 10.28 -10.96
C LYS A 44 -9.81 9.26 -11.40
N TYR A 45 -8.72 9.13 -10.63
CA TYR A 45 -7.68 8.13 -10.93
C TYR A 45 -8.23 6.71 -10.89
N LYS A 46 -9.08 6.38 -9.90
CA LYS A 46 -9.75 5.08 -9.85
C LYS A 46 -10.67 4.87 -11.05
N GLU A 47 -11.44 5.88 -11.47
CA GLU A 47 -12.33 5.76 -12.64
C GLU A 47 -11.56 5.52 -13.94
N MET A 48 -10.38 6.12 -14.10
CA MET A 48 -9.55 5.94 -15.31
C MET A 48 -8.81 4.59 -15.36
N HIS A 49 -8.58 3.95 -14.21
CA HIS A 49 -7.73 2.77 -14.07
C HIS A 49 -8.44 1.58 -13.40
N ALA A 50 -9.77 1.65 -13.24
CA ALA A 50 -10.62 0.54 -12.82
C ALA A 50 -10.95 -0.34 -14.03
#